data_AF-A0A933WFY0-F1
#
_entry.id   AF-A0A933WFY0-F1
#
_cell.length_a   1.000
_cell.length_b   1.000
_cell.length_c   1.000
_cell.angle_alpha   90.00
_cell.angle_beta   90.00
_cell.angle_gamma   90.00
#
_symmetry.space_group_name_H-M   'P 1'
#
loop_
_entity.id
_entity.type
_entity.pdbx_description
1 polymer ?
#
loop_
_entity_poly.entity_id
_entity_poly.type
_entity_poly.pdbx_seq_one_letter_code
_entity_poly.pdbx_strand_id
1 'polypeptide(L)'
;MLEKVTTLKTKKKEVSKMKGKVLVLVVAAIVLLGAGVALAGISSTKHNLSSGGPGTVKASAGQQNDEICVYCHTPHFANTGFTGAPLWNKATPAATYT
;
A
#
# COMPACT_ATOMS: atom_id res chain seq x y z
N MET A 1 24.34 -60.60 6.94
CA MET A 1 23.97 -59.52 7.88
C MET A 1 24.54 -58.14 7.48
N LEU A 2 25.78 -58.05 6.98
CA LEU A 2 26.44 -56.79 6.58
C LEU A 2 25.69 -55.98 5.49
N GLU A 3 25.12 -56.65 4.49
CA GLU A 3 24.41 -56.03 3.36
C GLU A 3 23.09 -55.33 3.75
N LYS A 4 22.43 -55.84 4.80
CA LYS A 4 21.26 -55.18 5.39
C LYS A 4 21.65 -53.91 6.15
N VAL A 5 22.82 -53.91 6.80
CA VAL A 5 23.33 -52.77 7.57
C VAL A 5 23.73 -51.60 6.67
N THR A 6 24.33 -51.87 5.51
CA THR A 6 24.69 -50.82 4.52
C THR A 6 23.45 -50.17 3.89
N THR A 7 22.45 -50.97 3.54
CA THR A 7 21.18 -50.50 2.95
C THR A 7 20.36 -49.63 3.91
N LEU A 8 20.38 -49.93 5.21
CA LEU A 8 19.72 -49.10 6.22
C LEU A 8 20.46 -47.77 6.46
N LYS A 9 21.80 -47.78 6.40
CA LYS A 9 22.61 -46.54 6.52
C LYS A 9 22.36 -45.59 5.34
N THR A 10 22.25 -46.10 4.11
CA THR A 10 21.91 -45.29 2.93
C THR A 10 20.48 -44.75 3.00
N LYS A 11 19.47 -45.57 3.36
CA LYS A 11 18.10 -45.07 3.58
C LYS A 11 18.02 -43.98 4.64
N LYS A 12 18.73 -44.12 5.76
CA LYS A 12 18.77 -43.09 6.83
C LYS A 12 19.40 -41.77 6.34
N LYS A 13 20.44 -41.85 5.50
CA LYS A 13 21.09 -40.68 4.88
C LYS A 13 20.16 -39.95 3.90
N GLU A 14 19.44 -40.70 3.06
CA GLU A 14 18.45 -40.15 2.11
C GLU A 14 17.26 -39.50 2.84
N VAL A 15 16.74 -40.14 3.89
CA VAL A 15 15.65 -39.58 4.72
C VAL A 15 16.10 -38.30 5.43
N SER A 16 17.34 -38.24 5.94
CA SER A 16 17.91 -37.03 6.55
C SER A 16 18.00 -35.88 5.52
N LYS A 17 18.49 -36.18 4.31
CA LYS A 17 18.60 -35.22 3.20
C LYS A 17 17.23 -34.72 2.74
N MET A 18 16.23 -35.60 2.68
CA MET A 18 14.84 -35.26 2.31
C MET A 18 14.19 -34.35 3.36
N LYS A 19 14.37 -34.65 4.66
CA LYS A 19 13.89 -33.79 5.76
C LYS A 19 14.49 -32.38 5.69
N GLY A 20 15.78 -32.27 5.39
CA GLY A 20 16.44 -30.98 5.19
C GLY A 20 15.84 -30.17 4.03
N LYS A 21 15.60 -30.81 2.88
CA LYS A 21 14.94 -30.16 1.73
C LYS A 21 13.50 -29.74 2.04
N VAL A 22 12.74 -30.60 2.71
CA VAL A 22 11.35 -30.28 3.13
C VAL A 22 11.35 -29.09 4.10
N LEU A 23 12.27 -29.07 5.08
CA LEU A 23 12.40 -27.94 6.00
C LEU A 23 12.72 -26.63 5.27
N VAL A 24 13.65 -26.66 4.32
CA VAL A 24 13.99 -25.47 3.51
C VAL A 24 12.79 -24.98 2.70
N LEU A 25 12.03 -25.88 2.07
CA LEU A 25 10.85 -25.50 1.30
C LEU A 25 9.74 -24.94 2.20
N VAL A 26 9.53 -25.52 3.38
CA VAL A 26 8.56 -25.02 4.36
C VAL A 26 8.96 -23.62 4.85
N VAL A 27 10.23 -23.42 5.19
CA VAL A 27 10.72 -22.10 5.60
C VAL A 27 10.58 -21.07 4.48
N ALA A 28 10.93 -21.43 3.24
CA ALA A 28 10.77 -20.54 2.08
C ALA A 28 9.30 -20.16 1.84
N ALA A 29 8.37 -21.12 1.97
CA ALA A 29 6.94 -20.85 1.85
C ALA A 29 6.45 -19.91 2.97
N ILE A 30 6.88 -20.12 4.22
CA ILE A 30 6.54 -19.25 5.36
C ILE A 30 7.05 -17.82 5.13
N VAL A 31 8.28 -17.65 4.63
CA VAL A 31 8.85 -16.33 4.32
C VAL A 31 8.04 -15.62 3.23
N LEU A 32 7.65 -16.34 2.17
CA LEU A 32 6.82 -15.80 1.09
C LEU A 32 5.42 -15.39 1.57
N LEU A 33 4.83 -16.18 2.49
CA LEU A 33 3.53 -15.88 3.10
C LEU A 33 3.60 -14.71 4.10
N GLY A 34 4.77 -14.45 4.70
CA GLY A 34 4.99 -13.38 5.68
C GLY A 34 5.39 -12.03 5.08
N ALA A 35 5.69 -11.97 3.77
CA ALA A 35 5.99 -10.72 3.08
C ALA A 35 4.70 -9.90 2.89
N GLY A 36 4.35 -9.11 3.90
CA GLY A 36 3.22 -8.17 3.83
C GLY A 36 3.48 -7.08 2.79
N VAL A 37 2.44 -6.71 2.04
CA VAL A 37 2.47 -5.54 1.15
C VAL A 37 2.44 -4.26 1.99
N ALA A 38 3.48 -3.45 1.93
CA ALA A 38 3.46 -2.11 2.50
C ALA A 38 2.63 -1.18 1.60
N LEU A 39 1.31 -1.13 1.79
CA LEU A 39 0.46 -0.12 1.16
C LEU A 39 0.61 1.21 1.91
N ALA A 40 1.59 2.03 1.52
CA ALA A 40 1.69 3.43 1.92
C ALA A 40 0.74 4.33 1.10
N GLY A 41 -0.46 3.84 0.79
CA GLY A 41 -1.42 4.53 -0.07
C GLY A 41 -2.33 5.45 0.74
N ILE A 42 -2.20 6.77 0.55
CA ILE A 42 -3.09 7.76 1.19
C ILE A 42 -4.56 7.63 0.72
N SER A 43 -4.79 7.02 -0.45
CA SER A 43 -6.10 6.92 -1.13
C SER A 43 -7.19 6.22 -0.33
N SER A 44 -6.84 5.22 0.48
CA SER A 44 -7.78 4.48 1.31
C SER A 44 -7.84 5.00 2.75
N THR A 45 -7.16 6.10 3.08
CA THR A 45 -7.12 6.66 4.43
C THR A 45 -8.07 7.85 4.56
N LYS A 46 -8.39 8.26 5.79
CA LYS A 46 -9.15 9.49 6.06
C LYS A 46 -8.47 10.76 5.54
N HIS A 47 -7.18 10.72 5.23
CA HIS A 47 -6.43 11.83 4.64
C HIS A 47 -6.64 11.97 3.12
N ASN A 48 -7.31 11.01 2.46
CA ASN A 48 -7.85 11.25 1.13
C ASN A 48 -9.03 12.22 1.26
N LEU A 49 -8.76 13.51 1.05
CA LEU A 49 -9.76 14.56 1.10
C LEU A 49 -10.42 14.84 -0.27
N SER A 50 -10.11 14.05 -1.31
CA SER A 50 -10.92 14.05 -2.53
C SER A 50 -12.30 13.43 -2.27
N SER A 51 -13.23 13.63 -3.19
CA SER A 51 -14.58 13.08 -3.18
C SER A 51 -14.61 11.54 -3.07
N GLY A 52 -13.56 10.87 -3.57
CA GLY A 52 -13.37 9.41 -3.46
C GLY A 52 -12.87 8.92 -2.10
N GLY A 53 -12.56 9.82 -1.16
CA GLY A 53 -12.02 9.46 0.15
C GLY A 53 -13.05 8.85 1.12
N PRO A 54 -12.58 8.06 2.11
CA PRO A 54 -13.42 7.46 3.15
C PRO A 54 -13.78 8.44 4.28
N GLY A 55 -13.29 9.69 4.24
CA GLY A 55 -13.59 10.75 5.18
C GLY A 55 -15.01 11.31 5.05
N THR A 56 -15.55 11.85 6.15
CA THR A 56 -16.81 12.62 6.14
C THR A 56 -16.57 14.08 5.74
N VAL A 57 -15.39 14.61 6.05
CA VAL A 57 -14.91 15.92 5.58
C VAL A 57 -14.03 15.66 4.36
N LYS A 58 -14.50 16.06 3.18
CA LYS A 58 -13.83 15.89 1.88
C LYS A 58 -14.39 16.86 0.84
N ALA A 59 -13.72 16.98 -0.30
CA ALA A 59 -14.21 17.71 -1.46
C ALA A 59 -15.55 17.17 -1.95
N SER A 60 -16.39 18.07 -2.47
CA SER A 60 -17.52 17.66 -3.31
C SER A 60 -16.99 17.21 -4.67
N ALA A 61 -17.67 16.23 -5.28
CA ALA A 61 -17.27 15.71 -6.58
C ALA A 61 -17.22 16.83 -7.64
N GLY A 62 -16.13 16.87 -8.40
CA GLY A 62 -15.96 17.82 -9.51
C GLY A 62 -15.59 19.24 -9.10
N GLN A 63 -15.21 19.48 -7.84
CA GLN A 63 -14.58 20.74 -7.43
C GLN A 63 -13.11 20.79 -7.87
N GLN A 64 -12.54 21.99 -7.95
CA GLN A 64 -11.16 22.22 -8.39
C GLN A 64 -10.10 21.64 -7.44
N ASN A 65 -10.50 21.25 -6.23
CA ASN A 65 -9.66 20.61 -5.22
C ASN A 65 -10.00 19.13 -5.03
N ASP A 66 -10.68 18.49 -5.99
CA ASP A 66 -11.08 17.09 -5.95
C ASP A 66 -9.93 16.13 -6.31
N GLU A 67 -8.71 16.42 -5.83
CA GLU A 67 -7.53 15.61 -6.04
C GLU A 67 -6.84 15.27 -4.71
N ILE A 68 -6.38 14.04 -4.60
CA ILE A 68 -5.84 13.51 -3.35
C ILE A 68 -4.61 14.28 -2.82
N CYS A 69 -3.77 14.79 -3.71
CA CYS A 69 -2.50 15.42 -3.35
C CYS A 69 -2.62 16.93 -3.05
N VAL A 70 -3.69 17.60 -3.49
CA VAL A 70 -3.77 19.07 -3.47
C VAL A 70 -3.97 19.66 -2.07
N TYR A 71 -4.21 18.80 -1.07
CA TYR A 71 -4.31 19.19 0.33
C TYR A 71 -2.99 19.11 1.09
N CYS A 72 -2.01 18.37 0.57
CA CYS A 72 -0.71 18.17 1.20
C CYS A 72 0.42 18.83 0.41
N HIS A 73 0.27 18.94 -0.91
CA HIS A 73 1.21 19.59 -1.82
C HIS A 73 0.58 20.84 -2.41
N THR A 74 1.40 21.86 -2.68
CA THR A 74 0.97 23.10 -3.34
C THR A 74 1.09 22.95 -4.87
N PRO A 75 0.01 22.59 -5.61
CA PRO A 75 -0.01 22.63 -7.07
C PRO A 75 0.36 24.02 -7.61
N HIS A 76 1.07 24.04 -8.74
CA HIS A 76 1.45 25.26 -9.45
C HIS A 76 0.27 25.93 -10.17
N PHE A 77 -0.88 25.25 -10.25
CA PHE A 77 -2.10 25.77 -10.87
C PHE A 77 -2.92 26.52 -9.82
N ALA A 78 -2.78 27.84 -9.78
CA ALA A 78 -3.70 28.67 -9.01
C ALA A 78 -4.98 28.92 -9.81
N ASN A 79 -6.09 29.23 -9.14
CA ASN A 79 -7.33 29.61 -9.81
C ASN A 79 -7.14 30.96 -10.53
N THR A 80 -6.92 30.92 -11.85
CA THR A 80 -6.74 32.10 -12.69
C THR A 80 -8.03 32.87 -12.97
N GLY A 81 -9.19 32.30 -12.62
CA GLY A 81 -10.49 32.96 -12.72
C GLY A 81 -10.83 33.86 -11.53
N PHE A 82 -9.97 33.90 -10.49
CA PHE A 82 -10.16 34.76 -9.33
C PHE A 82 -9.45 36.10 -9.53
N THR A 83 -10.19 37.20 -9.45
CA THR A 83 -9.68 38.57 -9.66
C THR A 83 -8.88 39.12 -8.47
N GLY A 84 -8.86 38.43 -7.33
CA GLY A 84 -8.02 38.77 -6.15
C GLY A 84 -6.67 38.03 -6.14
N ALA A 85 -6.02 37.93 -4.97
CA ALA A 85 -4.83 37.10 -4.83
C ALA A 85 -5.17 35.63 -5.13
N PRO A 86 -4.46 34.94 -6.05
CA PRO A 86 -4.81 33.59 -6.48
C PRO A 86 -4.93 32.67 -5.26
N LEU A 87 -6.13 32.15 -5.03
CA LEU A 87 -6.35 31.19 -3.95
C LEU A 87 -5.69 29.87 -4.33
N TRP A 88 -5.06 29.23 -3.35
CA TRP A 88 -4.49 27.89 -3.50
C TRP A 88 -5.59 26.92 -3.93
N ASN A 89 -5.57 26.54 -5.22
CA ASN A 89 -6.45 25.62 -5.97
C ASN A 89 -7.87 25.37 -5.41
N LYS A 90 -8.48 26.41 -4.83
CA LYS A 90 -9.83 26.36 -4.24
C LYS A 90 -10.78 27.18 -5.08
N ALA A 91 -11.99 26.65 -5.21
CA ALA A 91 -13.12 27.40 -5.73
C ALA A 91 -13.29 28.70 -4.93
N THR A 92 -13.68 29.77 -5.60
CA THR A 92 -14.12 30.97 -4.93
C THR A 92 -15.42 30.65 -4.18
N PRO A 93 -15.47 30.76 -2.84
CA PRO A 93 -16.71 30.54 -2.13
C PRO A 93 -17.75 31.57 -2.56
N ALA A 94 -18.97 31.14 -2.84
CA ALA A 94 -20.11 32.03 -3.09
C ALA A 94 -20.63 32.68 -1.80
N ALA A 95 -20.14 32.24 -0.64
CA ALA A 95 -20.53 32.78 0.65
C ALA A 95 -19.76 34.07 0.98
N THR A 96 -20.49 35.10 1.39
CA THR A 96 -19.92 36.28 2.03
C THR A 96 -19.76 35.99 3.52
N TYR A 97 -18.53 36.06 4.03
CA TYR A 97 -18.26 36.00 5.46
C TYR A 97 -18.39 37.42 6.02
N THR A 98 -19.28 37.62 6.99
CA THR A 98 -19.45 38.88 7.74
C THR A 98 -18.84 38.76 9.13
#